data_AF-F8C516-F1
#
_entry.id   AF-F8C516-F1
#
_cell.length_a   1.000
_cell.length_b   1.000
_cell.length_c   1.000
_cell.angle_alpha   90.00
_cell.angle_beta   90.00
_cell.angle_gamma   90.00
#
_symmetry.space_group_name_H-M   'P 1'
#
loop_
_entity.id
_entity.type
_entity.pdbx_description
1 polymer ?
#
loop_
_entity_poly.entity_id
_entity_poly.type
_entity_poly.pdbx_seq_one_letter_code
_entity_poly.pdbx_strand_id
1 'polypeptide(L)' 'MEKEKRKKKKLAPGICDFCGEESPLCYICTHCEFTICQRCFIEHQKLFTRTGVTWVCPNCLNWETL' A
#
# COMPACT_ATOMS: atom_id res chain seq x y z
N MET A 1 17.71 -16.97 21.07
CA MET A 1 16.94 -15.75 20.71
C MET A 1 16.76 -15.75 19.21
N GLU A 2 15.78 -16.52 18.72
CA GLU A 2 15.40 -16.49 17.30
C GLU A 2 14.84 -15.10 17.01
N LYS A 3 15.55 -14.37 16.13
CA LYS A 3 15.06 -13.12 15.57
C LYS A 3 13.87 -13.47 14.68
N GLU A 4 12.70 -13.53 15.30
CA GLU A 4 11.39 -13.57 14.65
C GLU A 4 11.42 -12.58 13.49
N LYS A 5 11.56 -13.09 12.25
CA LYS A 5 11.39 -12.30 11.04
C LYS A 5 9.95 -11.85 11.05
N ARG A 6 9.67 -10.70 11.70
CA ARG A 6 8.38 -10.01 11.66
C ARG A 6 8.07 -9.82 10.18
N LYS A 7 7.27 -10.72 9.61
CA LYS A 7 6.71 -10.58 8.26
C LYS A 7 6.07 -9.20 8.27
N LYS A 8 6.66 -8.23 7.54
CA LYS A 8 6.11 -6.87 7.44
C LYS A 8 4.63 -7.04 7.07
N LYS A 9 3.73 -6.69 8.00
CA LYS A 9 2.29 -6.92 7.80
C LYS A 9 1.87 -6.08 6.61
N LYS A 10 1.34 -6.73 5.57
CA LYS A 10 0.84 -6.04 4.37
C LYS A 10 -0.44 -5.26 4.64
N LEU A 11 -1.14 -5.57 5.73
CA LEU A 11 -2.26 -4.79 6.26
C LEU A 11 -2.07 -4.52 7.75
N ALA A 12 -2.26 -3.27 8.17
CA ALA A 12 -2.37 -2.88 9.57
C ALA A 12 -3.22 -1.61 9.70
N PRO A 13 -3.77 -1.30 10.88
CA PRO A 13 -4.33 0.02 11.15
C PRO A 13 -3.24 1.09 11.04
N GLY A 14 -3.62 2.27 10.54
CA GLY A 14 -2.71 3.41 10.41
C GLY A 14 -3.32 4.57 9.63
N ILE A 15 -2.53 5.61 9.41
CA ILE A 15 -2.93 6.79 8.65
C ILE A 15 -2.69 6.52 7.16
N CYS A 16 -3.68 6.83 6.33
CA CYS A 16 -3.57 6.78 4.88
C CYS A 16 -2.70 7.93 4.38
N ASP A 17 -1.61 7.65 3.69
CA ASP A 17 -0.72 8.67 3.11
C ASP A 17 -1.39 9.39 1.91
N PHE A 18 -2.45 8.81 1.35
CA PHE A 18 -3.20 9.40 0.23
C PHE A 18 -4.25 10.43 0.66
N CYS A 19 -5.08 10.13 1.66
CA CYS A 19 -6.15 11.03 2.12
C CYS A 19 -5.90 11.66 3.49
N GLY A 20 -4.90 11.19 4.24
CA GLY A 20 -4.60 11.64 5.60
C GLY A 20 -5.53 11.09 6.69
N GLU A 21 -6.54 10.28 6.35
CA GLU A 21 -7.45 9.71 7.35
C GLU A 21 -6.86 8.48 8.04
N GLU A 22 -7.12 8.34 9.34
CA GLU A 22 -6.85 7.11 10.08
C GLU A 22 -7.84 6.03 9.66
N SER A 23 -7.33 4.82 9.41
CA SER A 23 -8.16 3.67 9.03
C SER A 23 -7.72 2.41 9.77
N PRO A 24 -8.66 1.54 10.15
CA PRO A 24 -8.35 0.28 10.83
C PRO A 24 -7.64 -0.73 9.92
N LEU A 25 -7.75 -0.55 8.61
CA LEU A 25 -7.16 -1.39 7.58
C LEU A 25 -6.52 -0.53 6.49
N CYS A 26 -5.20 -0.39 6.56
CA CYS A 26 -4.37 0.21 5.53
C CYS A 26 -3.50 -0.86 4.87
N TYR A 27 -3.46 -0.87 3.55
CA TYR A 27 -2.46 -1.62 2.78
C TYR A 27 -1.12 -0.91 2.93
N ILE A 28 -0.09 -1.67 3.30
CA ILE A 28 1.26 -1.16 3.55
C ILE A 28 2.19 -1.72 2.49
N CYS A 29 2.89 -0.83 1.80
CA CYS A 29 3.88 -1.24 0.84
C CYS A 29 5.12 -1.75 1.56
N THR A 30 5.59 -2.94 1.21
CA THR A 30 6.80 -3.51 1.80
C THR A 30 8.09 -2.83 1.33
N HIS A 31 8.01 -2.03 0.26
CA HIS A 31 9.15 -1.36 -0.39
C HIS A 31 9.25 0.12 -0.03
N CYS A 32 8.15 0.88 -0.22
CA CYS A 32 8.09 2.33 0.00
C CYS A 32 7.49 2.71 1.37
N GLU A 33 6.97 1.73 2.15
CA GLU A 33 6.24 1.94 3.42
C GLU A 33 4.97 2.80 3.32
N PHE A 34 4.58 3.17 2.10
CA PHE A 34 3.33 3.86 1.79
C PHE A 34 2.12 3.08 2.30
N THR A 35 1.24 3.81 2.99
CA THR A 35 0.00 3.31 3.56
C THR A 35 -1.18 3.85 2.76
N ILE A 36 -2.09 2.97 2.32
CA ILE A 36 -3.34 3.38 1.66
C ILE A 36 -4.53 2.67 2.29
N CYS A 37 -5.54 3.43 2.70
CA CYS A 37 -6.77 2.84 3.23
C CYS A 37 -7.53 2.09 2.13
N GLN A 38 -8.35 1.12 2.53
CA GLN A 38 -9.15 0.32 1.58
C GLN A 38 -10.04 1.19 0.70
N ARG A 39 -10.58 2.29 1.26
CA ARG A 39 -11.46 3.23 0.55
C ARG A 39 -10.73 3.90 -0.61
N CYS A 40 -9.61 4.58 -0.35
CA CYS A 40 -8.80 5.21 -1.40
C CYS A 40 -8.30 4.18 -2.41
N PHE A 41 -7.93 2.98 -1.97
CA PHE A 41 -7.53 1.92 -2.88
C PHE A 41 -8.66 1.49 -3.84
N ILE A 42 -9.89 1.34 -3.36
CA ILE A 42 -11.04 0.96 -4.19
C ILE A 42 -11.45 2.11 -5.13
N GLU A 43 -11.55 3.34 -4.62
CA GLU A 43 -11.94 4.52 -5.41
C GLU A 43 -10.94 4.80 -6.54
N HIS A 44 -9.65 4.64 -6.26
CA HIS A 44 -8.56 4.91 -7.20
C HIS A 44 -7.89 3.64 -7.71
N GLN A 45 -8.59 2.50 -7.70
CA GLN A 45 -8.01 1.20 -8.08
C GLN A 45 -7.33 1.24 -9.45
N LYS A 46 -7.89 2.01 -10.40
CA LYS A 46 -7.31 2.20 -11.74
C LYS A 46 -5.92 2.85 -11.73
N LEU A 47 -5.62 3.69 -10.74
CA LEU A 47 -4.30 4.33 -10.58
C LEU A 47 -3.28 3.36 -9.95
N PHE A 48 -3.75 2.41 -9.15
CA PHE A 48 -2.90 1.49 -8.38
C PHE A 48 -2.82 0.08 -8.96
N THR A 49 -3.31 -0.13 -10.19
CA THR A 49 -3.40 -1.45 -10.82
C THR A 49 -2.94 -1.38 -12.28
N ARG A 50 -1.86 -2.09 -12.64
CA ARG A 50 -1.25 -2.00 -14.00
C ARG A 50 -1.91 -2.93 -15.03
N THR A 51 -2.14 -4.21 -14.67
CA THR A 51 -2.78 -5.22 -15.55
C THR A 51 -3.19 -6.42 -14.69
N GLY A 52 -4.40 -6.41 -14.11
CA GLY A 52 -4.89 -7.48 -13.22
C GLY A 52 -4.68 -7.25 -11.72
N VAL A 53 -5.07 -8.22 -10.89
CA VAL A 53 -5.34 -8.18 -9.41
C VAL A 53 -4.20 -7.67 -8.49
N THR A 54 -3.04 -7.29 -9.03
CA THR A 54 -1.87 -6.92 -8.23
C THR A 54 -1.85 -5.42 -7.94
N TRP A 55 -2.01 -5.06 -6.66
CA TRP A 55 -1.80 -3.69 -6.17
C TRP A 55 -0.36 -3.23 -6.39
N VAL A 56 -0.21 -1.99 -6.86
CA VAL A 56 1.07 -1.34 -7.15
C VAL A 56 1.17 -0.05 -6.33
N CYS A 57 2.25 0.11 -5.53
CA CYS A 57 2.54 1.37 -4.81
C CYS A 57 2.88 2.46 -5.83
N PRO A 58 2.23 3.63 -5.79
CA PRO A 58 2.54 4.76 -6.68
C PRO A 58 3.98 5.23 -6.51
N ASN A 59 4.51 5.22 -5.28
CA ASN A 59 5.90 5.59 -4.99
C ASN A 59 6.92 4.53 -5.44
N CYS A 60 6.52 3.28 -5.66
CA CYS A 60 7.43 2.23 -6.14
C CYS A 60 7.46 2.13 -7.66
N LEU A 61 6.38 2.56 -8.32
CA LEU A 61 6.31 2.55 -9.76
C LEU A 61 6.97 3.81 -10.28
N ASN A 62 8.26 3.71 -10.61
CA ASN A 62 8.95 4.76 -11.36
C ASN A 62 8.20 4.90 -12.70
N TRP A 63 7.47 6.00 -12.88
CA TRP A 63 6.60 6.28 -14.03
C TRP A 63 7.37 6.44 -15.35
N GLU A 64 8.71 6.38 -15.32
CA GLU A 64 9.60 6.52 -16.48
C GLU A 64 9.89 5.23 -17.25
N THR A 65 9.37 4.06 -16.82
CA THR A 65 9.59 2.78 -17.54
C THR A 65 8.27 2.12 -17.94
N LEU A 66 7.47 2.87 -18.68
CA LEU A 66 6.28 2.38 -19.35
C LEU A 66 6.27 2.88 -20.79
#